data_AF-A0A127ZJ56-F1
#
_entry.id   AF-A0A127ZJ56-F1
#
_cell.length_a   1.000
_cell.length_b   1.000
_cell.length_c   1.000
_cell.angle_alpha   90.00
_cell.angle_beta   90.00
_cell.angle_gamma   90.00
#
_symmetry.space_group_name_H-M   'P 1'
#
loop_
_entity.id
_entity.type
_entity.pdbx_description
1 polymer ?
#
loop_
_entity_poly.entity_id
_entity_poly.type
_entity_poly.pdbx_seq_one_letter_code
_entity_poly.pdbx_strand_id
1 'polypeptide(L)'
;MAHATTSNKGEELQHQLQTLNVLESELKSLKPDAKVYNAIPTSLEAPVISHAHAQKALFPNLDVKTALEDVQRQRKVLLANLQQLAN
;
A
#
# COMPACT_ATOMS: atom_id res chain seq x y z
N MET A 1 -32.52 -10.72 8.40
CA MET A 1 -31.84 -9.43 8.64
C MET A 1 -30.42 -9.54 8.12
N ALA A 2 -30.14 -9.15 6.87
CA ALA A 2 -28.84 -9.41 6.21
C ALA A 2 -28.38 -8.24 5.31
N HIS A 3 -28.75 -7.00 5.66
CA HIS A 3 -28.56 -5.83 4.78
C HIS A 3 -27.68 -4.72 5.38
N ALA A 4 -26.89 -5.04 6.42
CA ALA A 4 -26.07 -4.08 7.16
C ALA A 4 -24.54 -4.23 6.96
N THR A 5 -24.08 -5.33 6.35
CA THR A 5 -22.65 -5.63 6.17
C THR A 5 -22.03 -5.07 4.89
N THR A 6 -22.83 -4.78 3.86
CA THR A 6 -22.35 -4.23 2.58
C THR A 6 -22.00 -2.75 2.67
N SER A 7 -22.76 -1.97 3.45
CA SER A 7 -22.54 -0.52 3.62
C SER A 7 -21.16 -0.22 4.22
N ASN A 8 -20.80 -0.92 5.30
CA ASN A 8 -19.51 -0.72 5.99
C ASN A 8 -18.31 -1.07 5.11
N LYS A 9 -18.43 -2.10 4.25
CA LYS A 9 -17.33 -2.55 3.38
C LYS A 9 -17.08 -1.60 2.21
N GLY A 10 -18.12 -0.97 1.68
CA GLY A 10 -17.98 0.07 0.65
C GLY A 10 -17.26 1.31 1.20
N GLU A 11 -17.64 1.76 2.40
CA GLU A 11 -16.99 2.88 3.09
C GLU A 11 -15.52 2.58 3.43
N GLU A 12 -15.22 1.37 3.90
CA GLU A 12 -13.84 0.94 4.18
C GLU A 12 -12.97 0.94 2.92
N LEU A 13 -13.47 0.41 1.80
CA LEU A 13 -12.77 0.41 0.51
C LEU A 13 -12.57 1.84 -0.04
N GLN A 14 -13.54 2.74 0.16
CA GLN A 14 -13.40 4.16 -0.21
C GLN A 14 -12.34 4.85 0.66
N HIS A 15 -12.33 4.60 1.97
CA HIS A 15 -11.30 5.12 2.87
C HIS A 15 -9.91 4.60 2.48
N GLN A 16 -9.77 3.32 2.17
CA GLN A 16 -8.53 2.73 1.67
C GLN A 16 -8.07 3.39 0.34
N LEU A 17 -9.00 3.66 -0.58
CA LEU A 17 -8.69 4.37 -1.83
C LEU A 17 -8.20 5.80 -1.57
N GLN A 18 -8.82 6.52 -0.62
CA GLN A 18 -8.39 7.85 -0.22
C GLN A 18 -6.97 7.82 0.36
N THR A 19 -6.67 6.88 1.26
CA THR A 19 -5.33 6.67 1.81
C THR A 19 -4.29 6.44 0.72
N LEU A 20 -4.60 5.61 -0.28
CA LEU A 20 -3.68 5.38 -1.40
C LEU A 20 -3.47 6.62 -2.27
N ASN A 21 -4.49 7.45 -2.48
CA ASN A 21 -4.33 8.71 -3.23
C ASN A 21 -3.44 9.72 -2.50
N VAL A 22 -3.55 9.80 -1.16
CA VAL A 22 -2.67 10.62 -0.33
C VAL A 22 -1.24 10.09 -0.42
N LEU A 23 -1.06 8.78 -0.23
CA LEU A 23 0.25 8.12 -0.31
C LEU A 23 0.91 8.31 -1.69
N GLU A 24 0.14 8.21 -2.77
CA GLU A 24 0.64 8.49 -4.14
C GLU A 24 1.17 9.92 -4.26
N SER A 25 0.47 10.89 -3.66
CA SER A 25 0.86 12.30 -3.68
C SER A 25 2.11 12.57 -2.85
N GLU A 26 2.19 11.95 -1.67
CA GLU A 26 3.37 12.01 -0.81
C GLU A 26 4.59 11.42 -1.51
N LEU A 27 4.47 10.23 -2.10
CA LEU A 27 5.55 9.57 -2.83
C LEU A 27 6.04 10.40 -4.02
N LYS A 28 5.14 11.07 -4.76
CA LYS A 28 5.52 11.99 -5.85
C LYS A 28 6.21 13.27 -5.36
N SER A 29 5.92 13.70 -4.13
CA SER A 29 6.53 14.89 -3.53
C SER A 29 7.92 14.63 -2.93
N LEU A 30 8.33 13.36 -2.81
CA LEU A 30 9.63 12.99 -2.27
C LEU A 30 10.77 13.45 -3.17
N LYS A 31 11.93 13.70 -2.55
CA LYS A 31 13.18 13.95 -3.28
C LYS A 31 13.56 12.71 -4.10
N PRO A 32 14.23 12.87 -5.25
CA PRO A 32 14.62 11.74 -6.11
C PRO A 32 15.41 10.63 -5.39
N ASP A 33 16.23 10.99 -4.40
CA ASP A 33 17.06 10.06 -3.63
C ASP A 33 16.43 9.63 -2.29
N ALA A 34 15.14 9.91 -2.08
CA ALA A 34 14.45 9.50 -0.87
C ALA A 34 14.34 7.98 -0.81
N LYS A 35 14.72 7.40 0.33
CA LYS A 35 14.52 5.98 0.61
C LYS A 35 13.13 5.77 1.15
N VAL A 36 12.37 4.90 0.51
CA VAL A 36 11.02 4.52 0.94
C VAL A 36 11.11 3.13 1.58
N TYR A 37 10.32 2.91 2.63
CA TYR A 37 10.34 1.66 3.38
C TYR A 37 8.91 1.19 3.57
N ASN A 38 8.64 -0.08 3.27
CA ASN A 38 7.34 -0.68 3.56
C ASN A 38 7.28 -1.14 5.03
N ALA A 39 6.18 -0.84 5.71
CA ALA A 39 5.94 -1.25 7.09
C ALA A 39 5.42 -2.69 7.22
N ILE A 40 5.03 -3.33 6.10
CA ILE A 40 4.46 -4.67 6.10
C ILE A 40 5.57 -5.73 5.98
N PRO A 41 5.63 -6.72 6.89
CA PRO A 41 6.52 -7.86 6.74
C PRO A 41 6.00 -8.74 5.59
N THR A 42 6.53 -8.55 4.38
CA THR A 42 6.24 -9.39 3.21
C THR A 42 7.41 -10.34 2.92
N SER A 43 7.16 -11.42 2.20
CA SER A 43 8.05 -12.60 2.09
C SER A 43 9.36 -12.35 1.33
N LEU A 44 10.48 -12.64 2.02
CA LEU A 44 11.79 -13.20 1.65
C LEU A 44 12.48 -12.98 0.27
N GLU A 45 12.16 -11.95 -0.51
CA GLU A 45 12.99 -11.60 -1.70
C GLU A 45 13.59 -10.18 -1.67
N ALA A 46 13.35 -9.42 -0.60
CA ALA A 46 13.74 -8.01 -0.54
C ALA A 46 15.12 -7.75 0.13
N PRO A 47 15.80 -6.66 -0.26
CA PRO A 47 17.09 -6.25 0.29
C PRO A 47 17.04 -6.05 1.81
N VAL A 48 18.04 -6.62 2.48
CA VAL A 48 18.12 -6.68 3.94
C VAL A 48 18.96 -5.53 4.47
N ILE A 49 18.45 -4.80 5.47
CA ILE A 49 19.23 -3.82 6.22
C ILE A 49 19.58 -4.43 7.58
N SER A 50 20.88 -4.39 7.93
CA SER A 50 21.36 -4.87 9.22
C SER A 50 20.99 -3.88 10.33
N HIS A 51 20.24 -4.34 11.33
CA HIS A 51 19.97 -3.59 12.57
C HIS A 51 20.87 -4.08 13.72
N ALA A 52 20.93 -3.32 14.81
CA ALA A 52 21.63 -3.71 16.04
C ALA A 52 21.11 -5.07 16.57
N HIS A 53 21.96 -5.83 17.27
CA HIS A 53 21.67 -7.18 17.78
C HIS A 53 21.46 -8.25 16.70
N ALA A 54 22.10 -8.12 15.52
CA ALA A 54 22.01 -9.08 14.41
C ALA A 54 20.58 -9.33 13.88
N GLN A 55 19.64 -8.44 14.21
CA GLN A 55 18.29 -8.48 13.66
C GLN A 55 18.33 -7.96 12.22
N LYS A 56 17.77 -8.77 11.31
CA LYS A 56 17.61 -8.43 9.89
C LYS A 56 16.17 -7.96 9.69
N ALA A 57 15.98 -6.69 9.35
CA ALA A 57 14.68 -6.21 8.92
C ALA A 57 14.65 -6.16 7.39
N LEU A 58 13.56 -6.68 6.84
CA LEU A 58 13.33 -6.78 5.41
C LEU A 58 12.48 -5.59 4.97
N PHE A 59 12.95 -4.84 3.98
CA PHE A 59 12.22 -3.68 3.46
C PHE A 59 11.98 -3.86 1.95
N PRO A 60 10.90 -4.56 1.57
CA PRO A 60 10.47 -4.57 0.18
C PRO A 60 10.11 -3.15 -0.23
N ASN A 61 10.54 -2.74 -1.42
CA ASN A 61 10.32 -1.42 -2.02
C ASN A 61 11.19 -0.29 -1.45
N LEU A 62 12.53 -0.42 -1.58
CA LEU A 62 13.51 0.60 -1.15
C LEU A 62 13.49 1.90 -1.95
N ASP A 63 12.85 1.90 -3.12
CA ASP A 63 12.84 3.02 -4.04
C ASP A 63 11.43 3.56 -4.31
N VAL A 64 11.36 4.87 -4.51
CA VAL A 64 10.11 5.61 -4.76
C VAL A 64 9.33 5.05 -5.96
N LYS A 65 10.05 4.60 -7.00
CA LYS A 65 9.42 4.10 -8.23
C LYS A 65 8.67 2.79 -7.97
N THR A 66 9.32 1.82 -7.34
CA THR A 66 8.70 0.54 -6.96
C THR A 66 7.55 0.75 -5.97
N ALA A 67 7.68 1.69 -5.03
CA ALA A 67 6.59 2.05 -4.13
C ALA A 67 5.38 2.66 -4.86
N LEU A 68 5.61 3.54 -5.84
CA LEU A 68 4.54 4.12 -6.66
C LEU A 68 3.83 3.07 -7.52
N GLU A 69 4.58 2.14 -8.12
CA GLU A 69 4.02 1.04 -8.91
C GLU A 69 3.12 0.12 -8.05
N ASP A 70 3.52 -0.17 -6.80
CA ASP A 70 2.70 -0.92 -5.85
C ASP A 70 1.42 -0.18 -5.48
N VAL A 71 1.50 1.11 -5.15
CA VAL A 71 0.32 1.95 -4.86
C VAL A 71 -0.65 1.96 -6.04
N GLN A 72 -0.15 2.09 -7.27
CA GLN A 72 -0.98 2.03 -8.48
C GLN A 72 -1.64 0.67 -8.68
N ARG A 73 -0.91 -0.42 -8.42
CA ARG A 73 -1.45 -1.78 -8.48
C ARG A 73 -2.58 -1.97 -7.46
N GLN A 74 -2.35 -1.59 -6.20
CA GLN A 74 -3.36 -1.70 -5.13
C GLN A 74 -4.60 -0.87 -5.44
N ARG A 75 -4.41 0.34 -5.97
CA ARG A 75 -5.51 1.22 -6.40
C ARG A 75 -6.38 0.57 -7.47
N LYS A 76 -5.79 -0.10 -8.47
CA LYS A 76 -6.55 -0.83 -9.52
C LYS A 76 -7.40 -1.95 -8.92
N VAL A 77 -6.84 -2.72 -7.98
CA VAL A 77 -7.57 -3.80 -7.30
C VAL A 77 -8.72 -3.26 -6.47
N LEU A 78 -8.50 -2.17 -5.71
CA LEU A 78 -9.53 -1.51 -4.91
C LEU A 78 -10.68 -0.97 -5.76
N LEU A 79 -10.38 -0.35 -6.90
CA LEU A 79 -11.41 0.11 -7.83
C LEU A 79 -12.23 -1.04 -8.42
N ALA A 80 -11.59 -2.16 -8.77
CA ALA A 80 -12.29 -3.35 -9.23
C ALA A 80 -13.21 -3.92 -8.14
N ASN A 81 -12.75 -3.99 -6.89
CA ASN A 81 -13.56 -4.45 -5.75
C ASN A 81 -14.76 -3.52 -5.49
N LEU A 82 -14.59 -2.21 -5.62
CA LEU A 82 -15.69 -1.24 -5.51
C LEU A 82 -16.71 -1.42 -6.64
N GLN A 83 -16.26 -1.66 -7.88
CA GLN A 83 -17.15 -1.96 -8.99
C GLN A 83 -17.93 -3.26 -8.79
N GLN A 84 -17.29 -4.29 -8.24
CA GLN A 84 -17.98 -5.55 -7.90
C GLN A 84 -19.01 -5.39 -6.79
N LEU A 85 -18.83 -4.45 -5.87
CA LEU A 85 -19.78 -4.19 -4.78
C LEU A 85 -20.97 -3.34 -5.24
N ALA A 86 -20.81 -2.58 -6.33
CA ALA A 86 -21.86 -1.74 -6.91
C ALA A 86 -22.79 -2.50 -7.89
N ASN A 87 -22.37 -3.68 -8.36
CA ASN A 87 -23.15 -4.59 -9.21
C ASN A 87 -23.85 -5.67 -8.37
#